data_AF-A0AA43FEC1-F1
#
_entry.id   AF-A0AA43FEC1-F1
#
_cell.length_a   1.000
_cell.length_b   1.000
_cell.length_c   1.000
_cell.angle_alpha   90.00
_cell.angle_beta   90.00
_cell.angle_gamma   90.00
#
_symmetry.space_group_name_H-M   'P 1'
#
loop_
_entity.id
_entity.type
_entity.pdbx_description
1 polymer ?
#
loop_
_entity_poly.entity_id
_entity_poly.type
_entity_poly.pdbx_seq_one_letter_code
_entity_poly.pdbx_strand_id
1 'polypeptide(L)'
;MEEIIIEVQALPERTTKRLRTFNLVMGAAHLLQSIAVLLLANDFSLPVVGSFLSGPPGSGDFEVVSLFDVRVAYGVAAFLWLSAAAHFLVASPGINEWYNRNLAQRRNYARWIEYSIS
;
A
#
# COMPACT_ATOMS: atom_id res chain seq x y z
N MET A 1 -20.59 24.49 -31.88
CA MET A 1 -19.42 23.87 -31.21
C MET A 1 -19.80 22.43 -30.96
N GLU A 2 -19.19 21.51 -31.69
CA GLU A 2 -19.41 20.07 -31.54
C GLU A 2 -18.66 19.62 -30.27
N GLU A 3 -19.37 19.12 -29.27
CA GLU A 3 -18.73 18.45 -28.14
C GLU A 3 -18.06 17.18 -28.68
N ILE A 4 -16.73 17.18 -28.70
CA ILE A 4 -15.95 15.95 -28.90
C ILE A 4 -16.17 15.10 -27.66
N ILE A 5 -17.19 14.26 -27.69
CA ILE A 5 -17.36 13.19 -26.70
C ILE A 5 -16.20 12.23 -26.92
N ILE A 6 -15.18 12.30 -26.08
CA ILE A 6 -14.09 11.33 -26.07
C ILE A 6 -14.68 10.02 -25.56
N GLU A 7 -15.06 9.15 -26.49
CA GLU A 7 -15.52 7.81 -26.16
C GLU A 7 -14.36 7.04 -25.50
N VAL A 8 -14.58 6.60 -24.26
CA VAL A 8 -13.56 5.82 -23.53
C VAL A 8 -13.56 4.42 -24.09
N GLN A 9 -12.59 4.12 -24.94
CA GLN A 9 -12.40 2.79 -25.51
C GLN A 9 -11.90 1.81 -24.45
N ALA A 10 -12.50 0.61 -24.42
CA ALA A 10 -12.02 -0.48 -23.56
C ALA A 10 -10.58 -0.89 -23.91
N LEU A 11 -9.83 -1.35 -22.90
CA LEU A 11 -8.47 -1.85 -23.11
C LEU A 11 -8.46 -3.15 -23.94
N PRO A 12 -7.45 -3.36 -24.80
CA PRO A 12 -7.32 -4.61 -25.54
C PRO A 12 -7.24 -5.84 -24.62
N GLU A 13 -7.87 -6.96 -25.00
CA GLU A 13 -7.92 -8.19 -24.19
C GLU A 13 -6.53 -8.72 -23.84
N ARG A 14 -5.58 -8.65 -24.79
CA ARG A 14 -4.19 -9.03 -24.54
C ARG A 14 -3.57 -8.19 -23.42
N THR A 15 -3.89 -6.90 -23.36
CA THR A 15 -3.40 -5.98 -22.33
C THR A 15 -3.98 -6.33 -20.97
N THR A 16 -5.31 -6.51 -20.87
CA THR A 16 -5.96 -6.84 -19.59
C THR A 16 -5.50 -8.20 -19.05
N LYS A 17 -5.34 -9.23 -19.89
CA LYS A 17 -4.77 -10.53 -19.49
C LYS A 17 -3.34 -10.40 -18.96
N ARG A 18 -2.48 -9.63 -19.64
CA ARG A 18 -1.10 -9.39 -19.18
C ARG A 18 -1.06 -8.61 -17.87
N LEU A 19 -1.89 -7.59 -17.71
CA LEU A 19 -2.00 -6.83 -16.46
C LEU A 19 -2.47 -7.70 -15.30
N ARG A 20 -3.45 -8.57 -15.52
CA ARG A 20 -3.90 -9.53 -14.49
C ARG A 20 -2.78 -10.47 -14.08
N THR A 21 -2.08 -11.06 -15.05
CA THR A 21 -0.93 -11.94 -14.78
C THR A 21 0.18 -11.21 -14.04
N PHE A 22 0.49 -9.98 -14.45
CA PHE A 22 1.49 -9.15 -13.79
C PHE A 22 1.13 -8.87 -12.33
N ASN A 23 -0.11 -8.48 -12.05
CA ASN A 23 -0.55 -8.26 -10.68
C ASN A 23 -0.49 -9.54 -9.84
N LEU A 24 -0.84 -10.71 -10.38
CA LEU A 24 -0.68 -11.98 -9.64
C LEU A 24 0.78 -12.28 -9.30
N VAL A 25 1.69 -12.09 -10.24
CA VAL A 25 3.13 -12.31 -10.03
C VAL A 25 3.68 -11.33 -9.00
N MET A 26 3.33 -10.05 -9.10
CA MET A 26 3.76 -9.04 -8.13
C MET A 26 3.16 -9.30 -6.75
N GLY A 27 1.89 -9.72 -6.65
CA GLY A 27 1.27 -10.11 -5.39
C GLY A 27 2.01 -11.27 -4.72
N ALA A 28 2.36 -12.30 -5.49
CA ALA A 28 3.14 -13.43 -5.00
C ALA A 28 4.55 -13.01 -4.56
N ALA A 29 5.22 -12.14 -5.31
CA ALA A 29 6.56 -11.65 -4.97
C ALA A 29 6.54 -10.91 -3.62
N HIS A 30 5.62 -9.97 -3.41
CA HIS A 30 5.50 -9.23 -2.15
C HIS A 30 5.12 -10.15 -0.98
N LEU A 31 4.22 -11.12 -1.20
CA LEU A 31 3.85 -12.08 -0.17
C LEU A 31 5.05 -12.92 0.27
N LEU A 32 5.83 -13.44 -0.67
CA LEU A 32 7.04 -14.21 -0.38
C LEU A 32 8.09 -13.36 0.36
N GLN A 33 8.25 -12.08 -0.01
CA GLN A 33 9.12 -11.16 0.70
C GLN A 33 8.63 -10.89 2.13
N SER A 34 7.32 -10.67 2.32
CA SER A 34 6.73 -10.46 3.65
C SER A 34 6.97 -11.68 4.55
N ILE A 35 6.75 -12.89 4.04
CA ILE A 35 7.05 -14.14 4.75
C ILE A 35 8.54 -14.25 5.07
N ALA A 36 9.42 -13.97 4.10
CA ALA A 36 10.86 -14.03 4.32
C ALA A 36 11.32 -13.06 5.41
N VAL A 37 10.80 -11.82 5.43
CA VAL A 37 11.07 -10.85 6.49
C VAL A 37 10.66 -11.41 7.86
N LEU A 38 9.46 -11.97 7.98
CA LEU A 38 8.97 -12.51 9.26
C LEU A 38 9.79 -13.72 9.76
N LEU A 39 10.30 -14.55 8.85
CA LEU A 39 11.09 -15.73 9.20
C LEU A 39 12.57 -15.41 9.51
N LEU A 40 13.13 -14.37 8.89
CA LEU A 40 14.56 -14.07 8.92
C LEU A 40 14.92 -12.87 9.80
N ALA A 41 13.96 -12.04 10.19
CA ALA A 41 14.23 -10.85 10.99
C ALA A 41 14.57 -11.20 12.45
N ASN A 42 15.38 -10.33 13.06
CA ASN A 42 15.63 -10.34 14.50
C ASN A 42 14.51 -9.60 15.27
N ASP A 43 14.75 -9.35 16.55
CA ASP A 43 13.84 -8.66 17.46
C ASP A 43 14.04 -7.14 17.53
N PHE A 44 14.79 -6.55 16.59
CA PHE A 44 15.04 -5.10 16.57
C PHE A 44 13.75 -4.27 16.64
N SER A 45 13.72 -3.36 17.61
CA SER A 45 12.61 -2.45 17.87
C SER A 45 13.07 -1.00 18.01
N LEU A 46 12.15 -0.08 17.74
CA LEU A 46 12.34 1.35 17.93
C LEU A 46 11.26 1.88 18.89
N PRO A 47 11.62 2.74 19.85
CA PRO A 47 10.65 3.34 20.76
C PRO A 47 9.84 4.43 20.06
N VAL A 48 8.54 4.44 20.30
CA VAL A 48 7.65 5.57 20.05
C VAL A 48 7.62 6.41 21.32
N VAL A 49 8.02 7.67 21.21
CA VAL A 49 8.13 8.57 22.35
C VAL A 49 7.11 9.70 22.29
N GLY A 50 6.60 10.09 23.44
CA GLY A 50 5.83 11.32 23.63
C GLY A 50 6.74 12.40 24.23
N SER A 51 6.60 13.63 23.74
CA SER A 51 7.23 14.81 24.36
C SER A 51 6.16 15.60 25.09
N PHE A 52 6.18 15.55 26.42
CA PHE A 52 5.16 16.16 27.27
C PHE A 52 5.69 17.43 27.93
N LEU A 53 4.82 18.43 28.11
CA LEU A 53 5.16 19.63 28.87
C LEU A 53 5.45 19.24 30.32
N SER A 54 6.63 19.61 30.81
CA SER A 54 7.02 19.45 32.22
C SER A 54 7.04 20.79 32.98
N GLY A 55 6.75 21.89 32.28
CA GLY A 55 6.61 23.24 32.83
C GLY A 55 5.46 24.04 32.16
N PRO A 56 5.32 25.35 32.47
CA PRO A 56 4.31 26.21 31.84
C PRO A 56 4.47 26.26 30.30
N PRO A 57 3.38 26.37 29.52
CA PRO A 57 3.46 26.50 28.07
C PRO A 57 4.36 27.66 27.63
N GLY A 58 5.32 27.38 26.75
CA GLY A 58 6.29 28.37 26.25
C GLY A 58 7.62 28.43 27.01
N SER A 59 7.77 27.69 28.12
CA SER A 59 9.06 27.56 28.85
C SER A 59 10.14 26.81 28.07
N GLY A 60 9.74 25.90 27.18
CA GLY A 60 10.66 24.98 26.49
C GLY A 60 10.99 23.72 27.30
N ASP A 61 10.38 23.54 28.48
CA ASP A 61 10.59 22.38 29.33
C ASP A 61 9.73 21.20 28.84
N PHE A 62 10.40 20.17 28.32
CA PHE A 62 9.76 18.95 27.83
C PHE A 62 10.40 17.70 28.44
N GLU A 63 9.56 16.75 28.83
CA GLU A 63 9.97 15.41 29.23
C GLU A 63 9.66 14.43 28.10
N VAL A 64 10.67 13.66 27.68
CA VAL A 64 10.53 12.61 26.66
C VAL A 64 10.25 11.29 27.36
N VAL A 65 9.08 10.72 27.10
CA VAL A 65 8.62 9.47 27.70
C VAL A 65 8.44 8.41 26.63
N SER A 66 9.00 7.22 26.81
CA SER A 66 8.72 6.08 25.93
C SER A 66 7.30 5.58 26.16
N LEU A 67 6.53 5.47 25.08
CA LEU A 67 5.14 5.03 25.12
C LEU A 67 5.05 3.52 24.88
N PHE A 68 5.71 3.04 23.82
CA PHE A 68 5.78 1.63 23.43
C PHE A 68 6.88 1.41 22.39
N ASP A 69 7.27 0.16 22.17
CA ASP A 69 8.25 -0.22 21.16
C ASP A 69 7.58 -0.84 19.94
N VAL A 70 8.03 -0.45 18.74
CA VAL A 70 7.59 -1.04 17.47
C VAL A 70 8.70 -1.91 16.91
N ARG A 71 8.42 -3.20 16.72
CA ARG A 71 9.32 -4.11 16.00
C ARG A 71 9.33 -3.77 14.53
N VAL A 72 10.48 -3.38 14.01
CA VAL A 72 10.60 -2.90 12.61
C VAL A 72 10.20 -3.97 11.61
N ALA A 73 10.50 -5.24 11.90
CA ALA A 73 10.12 -6.39 11.08
C ALA A 73 8.62 -6.44 10.79
N TYR A 74 7.77 -6.13 11.77
CA TYR A 74 6.32 -6.15 11.60
C TYR A 74 5.82 -5.01 10.73
N GLY A 75 6.41 -3.81 10.84
CA GLY A 75 6.08 -2.69 9.96
C GLY A 75 6.41 -2.98 8.50
N VAL A 76 7.63 -3.49 8.24
CA VAL A 76 8.06 -3.86 6.88
C VAL A 76 7.22 -5.01 6.32
N ALA A 77 6.95 -6.04 7.12
CA ALA A 77 6.11 -7.16 6.68
C ALA A 77 4.67 -6.73 6.38
N ALA A 78 4.09 -5.82 7.17
CA ALA A 78 2.75 -5.28 6.97
C ALA A 78 2.67 -4.47 5.68
N PHE A 79 3.65 -3.60 5.39
CA PHE A 79 3.77 -2.88 4.12
C PHE A 79 3.73 -3.83 2.91
N LEU A 80 4.61 -4.84 2.91
CA LEU A 80 4.69 -5.82 1.83
C LEU A 80 3.40 -6.64 1.70
N TRP A 81 2.80 -7.02 2.83
CA TRP A 81 1.56 -7.78 2.84
C TRP A 81 0.38 -6.96 2.28
N LEU A 82 0.27 -5.68 2.63
CA LEU A 82 -0.76 -4.78 2.08
C LEU A 82 -0.61 -4.64 0.57
N SER A 83 0.63 -4.48 0.08
CA SER A 83 0.90 -4.43 -1.36
C SER A 83 0.53 -5.75 -2.06
N ALA A 84 0.87 -6.89 -1.45
CA ALA A 84 0.47 -8.21 -1.94
C ALA A 84 -1.06 -8.35 -2.03
N ALA A 85 -1.77 -7.94 -0.97
CA ALA A 85 -3.23 -7.98 -0.92
C ALA A 85 -3.86 -7.10 -1.99
N ALA A 86 -3.37 -5.87 -2.19
CA ALA A 86 -3.85 -4.97 -3.23
C ALA A 86 -3.68 -5.58 -4.64
N HIS A 87 -2.51 -6.17 -4.91
CA HIS A 87 -2.23 -6.87 -6.17
C HIS A 87 -3.16 -8.06 -6.42
N PHE A 88 -3.40 -8.89 -5.42
CA PHE A 88 -4.34 -10.01 -5.55
C PHE A 88 -5.79 -9.54 -5.71
N LEU A 89 -6.20 -8.49 -4.99
CA LEU A 89 -7.53 -7.91 -5.11
C LEU A 89 -7.78 -7.39 -6.53
N VAL A 90 -6.89 -6.59 -7.11
CA VAL A 90 -7.07 -6.09 -8.49
C VAL A 90 -7.00 -7.18 -9.55
N ALA A 91 -6.42 -8.35 -9.23
CA ALA A 91 -6.41 -9.52 -10.11
C ALA A 91 -7.62 -10.45 -9.93
N SER A 92 -8.44 -10.24 -8.90
CA SER A 92 -9.57 -11.10 -8.55
C SER A 92 -10.81 -10.83 -9.44
N PRO A 93 -11.67 -11.84 -9.67
CA PRO A 93 -12.93 -11.64 -10.38
C PRO A 93 -13.81 -10.57 -9.72
N GLY A 94 -14.51 -9.77 -10.50
CA GLY A 94 -15.34 -8.64 -10.02
C GLY A 94 -14.55 -7.34 -9.88
N ILE A 95 -13.41 -7.38 -9.17
CA ILE A 95 -12.55 -6.20 -8.98
C ILE A 95 -11.70 -5.93 -10.22
N ASN A 96 -11.22 -6.97 -10.92
CA ASN A 96 -10.40 -6.80 -12.11
C ASN A 96 -11.14 -6.03 -13.23
N GLU A 97 -12.44 -6.24 -13.39
CA GLU A 97 -13.27 -5.51 -14.34
C GLU A 97 -13.37 -4.03 -13.95
N TRP A 98 -13.59 -3.72 -12.67
CA TRP A 98 -13.56 -2.34 -12.18
C TRP A 98 -12.19 -1.70 -12.40
N TYR A 99 -11.11 -2.40 -12.09
CA TYR A 99 -9.74 -1.93 -12.28
C TYR A 99 -9.47 -1.60 -13.76
N ASN A 100 -9.79 -2.50 -14.69
CA ASN A 100 -9.58 -2.29 -16.12
C ASN A 100 -10.41 -1.12 -16.69
N ARG A 101 -11.67 -0.95 -16.23
CA ARG A 101 -12.52 0.20 -16.64
C ARG A 101 -11.90 1.54 -16.23
N ASN A 102 -11.35 1.61 -15.01
CA ASN A 102 -10.70 2.83 -14.53
C ASN A 102 -9.37 3.09 -15.27
N LEU A 103 -8.61 2.04 -15.57
CA LEU A 103 -7.39 2.19 -16.37
C LEU A 103 -7.66 2.69 -17.78
N ALA A 104 -8.76 2.27 -18.42
CA ALA A 104 -9.19 2.81 -19.71
C ALA A 104 -9.44 4.33 -19.65
N GLN A 105 -9.88 4.83 -18.49
CA GLN A 105 -10.06 6.26 -18.20
C GLN A 105 -8.79 6.95 -17.69
N ARG A 106 -7.62 6.31 -17.80
CA ARG A 106 -6.30 6.79 -17.33
C ARG A 106 -6.26 7.04 -15.82
N ARG A 107 -6.99 6.25 -15.03
CA ARG A 107 -7.05 6.35 -13.57
C ARG A 107 -6.71 5.01 -12.92
N ASN A 108 -5.97 5.05 -11.82
CA ASN A 108 -5.66 3.86 -11.03
C ASN A 108 -5.95 4.13 -9.55
N TYR A 109 -7.22 4.05 -9.17
CA TYR A 109 -7.66 4.26 -7.79
C TYR A 109 -7.10 3.21 -6.83
N ALA A 110 -7.00 1.95 -7.25
CA ALA A 110 -6.45 0.88 -6.44
C ALA A 110 -5.04 1.20 -5.93
N ARG A 111 -4.18 1.72 -6.81
CA ARG A 111 -2.81 2.14 -6.46
C ARG A 111 -2.81 3.24 -5.40
N TRP A 112 -3.63 4.28 -5.57
CA TRP A 112 -3.64 5.40 -4.62
C TRP A 112 -4.19 5.00 -3.26
N ILE A 113 -5.17 4.10 -3.21
CA ILE A 113 -5.69 3.54 -1.96
C ILE A 113 -4.59 2.76 -1.24
N GLU A 114 -3.87 1.88 -1.94
CA GLU A 114 -2.77 1.13 -1.35
C GLU A 114 -1.64 2.05 -0.85
N TYR A 115 -1.11 2.93 -1.71
CA TYR A 115 -0.02 3.85 -1.35
C TYR A 115 -0.36 4.84 -0.24
N SER A 116 -1.64 5.03 0.09
CA SER A 116 -2.03 5.88 1.21
C SER A 116 -1.83 5.22 2.57
N ILE A 117 -1.61 3.89 2.59
CA ILE A 117 -1.51 3.07 3.79
C ILE A 117 -0.15 2.36 3.86
N SER A 118 0.33 1.83 2.72
CA SER A 118 1.64 1.19 2.59
C SER A 118 2.71 2.23 2.29
#